data_AF-A0A498L495-F1
#
_entry.id   AF-A0A498L495-F1
#
_cell.length_a   1.000
_cell.length_b   1.000
_cell.length_c   1.000
_cell.angle_alpha   90.00
_cell.angle_beta   90.00
_cell.angle_gamma   90.00
#
_symmetry.space_group_name_H-M   'P 1'
#
loop_
_entity.id
_entity.type
_entity.pdbx_description
1 polymer ?
#
loop_
_entity_poly.entity_id
_entity_poly.type
_entity_poly.pdbx_seq_one_letter_code
_entity_poly.pdbx_strand_id
1 'polypeptide(L)'
;MYNSNYSRATLGLEAKQINKAKGKSCGYYMRIVFFFSSLIQSLIIASLVLFLVYGQPEKTAEEKRVEELEMAFNKLSTDNTKLRKDKADLTSALKAKTGEKDAADKEIAKLKNDLNSTAIRGSNLQKLLSACEASKMKLSSTRNTPLPCPPSNNNQNGEIKTLNTLLEQQRVLYGILKSNFSQTVEYLKADLDNAVKDKNEHHSQVIQLRQENMNLKSQLDVYTKKCKEDFADSLQGIQTVTSTFLTKIDSFFTNSVTFHLTCPKQEEQMERIRSNCSSLSRQVEDKFQSYLDNVGAKVSDIQKQSSRLEVQNAGLNSELDKCKTDREKVATESSKKLQDSQQKYDKQLEQLLKEQKRLRDSKELLESQLAVKDATLISLQNGCVQQVGVTS
;
A
#
# COMPACT_ATOMS: atom_id res chain seq x y z
N MET A 1 1.18 -90.09 -106.78
CA MET A 1 0.52 -90.18 -105.46
C MET A 1 -0.28 -88.90 -105.27
N TYR A 2 -1.35 -88.68 -106.04
CA TYR A 2 -2.78 -89.02 -105.79
C TYR A 2 -3.28 -88.39 -104.47
N ASN A 3 -4.25 -87.46 -104.41
CA ASN A 3 -5.45 -87.28 -105.24
C ASN A 3 -5.86 -85.81 -105.47
N SER A 4 -6.48 -85.65 -106.63
CA SER A 4 -7.12 -84.49 -107.24
C SER A 4 -8.61 -84.35 -106.89
N ASN A 5 -9.16 -83.22 -107.33
CA ASN A 5 -10.53 -82.98 -107.81
C ASN A 5 -11.57 -82.36 -106.86
N TYR A 6 -11.96 -81.16 -107.29
CA TYR A 6 -13.29 -80.56 -107.16
C TYR A 6 -14.44 -81.55 -107.40
N SER A 7 -15.51 -81.41 -106.63
CA SER A 7 -16.89 -81.59 -107.10
C SER A 7 -17.92 -80.89 -106.21
N ARG A 8 -19.00 -80.48 -106.87
CA ARG A 8 -20.07 -79.56 -106.49
C ARG A 8 -21.02 -80.09 -105.41
N ALA A 9 -21.45 -79.15 -104.57
CA ALA A 9 -22.80 -78.81 -104.11
C ALA A 9 -23.98 -79.77 -104.29
N THR A 10 -24.80 -79.87 -103.23
CA THR A 10 -26.28 -79.99 -103.17
C THR A 10 -26.68 -79.68 -101.71
N LEU A 11 -27.81 -79.11 -101.27
CA LEU A 11 -29.16 -78.79 -101.76
C LEU A 11 -29.77 -77.97 -100.56
N GLY A 12 -30.25 -76.73 -100.64
CA GLY A 12 -31.52 -76.30 -101.25
C GLY A 12 -32.68 -76.22 -100.22
N LEU A 13 -33.10 -75.01 -99.81
CA LEU A 13 -34.50 -74.48 -99.76
C LEU A 13 -34.77 -73.40 -98.67
N GLU A 14 -35.05 -72.18 -99.18
CA GLU A 14 -36.04 -71.13 -98.81
C GLU A 14 -36.26 -70.70 -97.32
N ALA A 15 -36.51 -69.44 -96.94
CA ALA A 15 -37.15 -68.34 -97.65
C ALA A 15 -36.80 -66.95 -97.04
N LYS A 16 -36.74 -65.95 -97.93
CA LYS A 16 -37.29 -64.57 -97.85
C LYS A 16 -36.92 -63.62 -96.69
N GLN A 17 -36.31 -62.51 -97.11
CA GLN A 17 -36.07 -61.21 -96.46
C GLN A 17 -37.05 -60.78 -95.36
N ILE A 18 -36.54 -60.22 -94.24
CA ILE A 18 -37.04 -58.98 -93.61
C ILE A 18 -35.89 -58.23 -92.90
N ASN A 19 -35.79 -56.93 -93.16
CA ASN A 19 -34.93 -55.87 -92.60
C ASN A 19 -34.68 -55.91 -91.07
N LYS A 20 -33.46 -55.51 -90.59
CA LYS A 20 -33.25 -54.44 -89.57
C LYS A 20 -31.77 -54.19 -89.16
N ALA A 21 -31.57 -52.97 -88.68
CA ALA A 21 -30.33 -52.21 -88.42
C ALA A 21 -29.20 -52.89 -87.64
N LYS A 22 -27.95 -52.56 -88.02
CA LYS A 22 -26.70 -52.83 -87.31
C LYS A 22 -26.75 -52.30 -85.86
N GLY A 23 -27.11 -53.16 -84.91
CA GLY A 23 -27.00 -52.89 -83.48
C GLY A 23 -25.54 -52.91 -83.02
N LYS A 24 -25.12 -51.88 -82.27
CA LYS A 24 -23.81 -51.83 -81.61
C LYS A 24 -23.68 -53.03 -80.65
N SER A 25 -22.59 -53.77 -80.77
CA SER A 25 -22.38 -55.00 -79.99
C SER A 25 -22.29 -54.71 -78.49
N CYS A 26 -22.84 -55.62 -77.68
CA CYS A 26 -22.84 -55.58 -76.21
C CYS A 26 -21.46 -55.28 -75.59
N GLY A 27 -20.37 -55.70 -76.26
CA GLY A 27 -18.99 -55.43 -75.81
C GLY A 27 -18.57 -53.95 -75.82
N TYR A 28 -19.18 -53.10 -76.66
CA TYR A 28 -18.89 -51.66 -76.67
C TYR A 28 -19.39 -50.99 -75.39
N TYR A 29 -20.60 -51.35 -74.93
CA TYR A 29 -21.16 -50.83 -73.68
C TYR A 29 -20.41 -51.33 -72.44
N MET A 30 -19.93 -52.59 -72.43
CA MET A 30 -19.12 -53.11 -71.33
C MET A 30 -17.79 -52.36 -71.15
N ARG A 31 -17.09 -52.00 -72.23
CA ARG A 31 -15.87 -51.18 -72.15
C ARG A 31 -16.14 -49.78 -71.65
N ILE A 32 -17.27 -49.19 -72.06
CA ILE A 32 -17.70 -47.86 -71.60
C ILE A 32 -18.02 -47.89 -70.10
N VAL A 33 -18.74 -48.90 -69.61
CA VAL A 33 -19.05 -49.05 -68.19
C VAL A 33 -17.79 -49.22 -67.35
N PHE A 34 -16.80 -49.99 -67.83
CA PHE A 34 -15.53 -50.15 -67.12
C PHE A 34 -14.70 -48.85 -67.07
N PHE A 35 -14.75 -48.05 -68.14
CA PHE A 35 -14.09 -46.75 -68.19
C PHE A 35 -14.74 -45.74 -67.24
N PHE A 36 -16.07 -45.67 -67.21
CA PHE A 36 -16.79 -44.82 -66.26
C PHE A 36 -16.61 -45.29 -64.81
N SER A 37 -16.55 -46.60 -64.54
CA SER A 37 -16.27 -47.12 -63.20
C SER A 37 -14.87 -46.74 -62.72
N SER A 38 -13.85 -46.88 -63.57
CA SER A 38 -12.46 -46.49 -63.25
C SER A 38 -12.32 -44.96 -63.08
N LEU A 39 -13.06 -44.19 -63.88
CA LEU A 39 -13.06 -42.74 -63.81
C LEU A 39 -13.76 -42.22 -62.54
N ILE A 40 -14.90 -42.80 -62.16
CA ILE A 40 -15.58 -42.49 -60.89
C ILE A 40 -14.70 -42.88 -59.71
N GLN A 41 -14.04 -44.05 -59.75
CA GLN A 41 -13.10 -44.46 -58.70
C GLN A 41 -11.91 -43.48 -58.57
N SER A 42 -11.34 -43.03 -59.68
CA SER A 42 -10.25 -42.05 -59.67
C SER A 42 -10.69 -40.69 -59.14
N LEU A 43 -11.90 -40.23 -59.48
CA LEU A 43 -12.50 -39.01 -58.95
C LEU A 43 -12.78 -39.09 -57.45
N ILE A 44 -13.23 -40.25 -56.96
CA ILE A 44 -13.41 -40.48 -55.51
C ILE A 44 -12.06 -40.42 -54.80
N ILE A 45 -11.02 -41.08 -55.31
CA ILE A 45 -9.68 -41.04 -54.73
C ILE A 45 -9.12 -39.61 -54.71
N ALA A 46 -9.24 -38.87 -55.83
CA ALA A 46 -8.81 -37.48 -55.90
C ALA A 46 -9.60 -36.58 -54.93
N SER A 47 -10.90 -36.81 -54.78
CA SER A 47 -11.74 -36.08 -53.82
C SER A 47 -11.36 -36.39 -52.38
N LEU A 48 -11.08 -37.65 -52.04
CA LEU A 48 -10.61 -38.04 -50.71
C LEU A 48 -9.23 -37.48 -50.39
N VAL A 49 -8.31 -37.45 -51.37
CA VAL A 49 -6.99 -36.84 -51.19
C VAL A 49 -7.10 -35.33 -51.04
N LEU A 50 -7.96 -34.66 -51.82
CA LEU A 50 -8.28 -33.24 -51.61
C LEU A 50 -8.91 -33.00 -50.23
N PHE A 51 -9.78 -33.89 -49.76
CA PHE A 51 -10.34 -33.83 -48.41
C PHE A 51 -9.31 -34.14 -47.32
N LEU A 52 -8.24 -34.87 -47.61
CA LEU A 52 -7.18 -35.17 -46.65
C LEU A 52 -6.11 -34.05 -46.61
N VAL A 53 -5.83 -33.42 -47.75
CA VAL A 53 -4.90 -32.29 -47.89
C VAL A 53 -5.53 -30.95 -47.51
N TYR A 54 -6.82 -30.75 -47.78
CA TYR A 54 -7.55 -29.50 -47.50
C TYR A 54 -8.68 -29.64 -46.47
N GLY A 55 -9.06 -30.86 -46.09
CA GLY A 55 -10.15 -31.13 -45.14
C GLY A 55 -9.68 -31.60 -43.76
N GLN A 56 -8.38 -31.50 -43.45
CA GLN A 56 -8.02 -31.19 -42.07
C GLN A 56 -8.29 -29.70 -41.89
N PRO A 57 -9.36 -29.30 -41.16
CA PRO A 57 -9.30 -28.00 -40.54
C PRO A 57 -8.08 -28.08 -39.62
N GLU A 58 -6.98 -27.44 -39.98
CA GLU A 58 -6.09 -26.90 -38.96
C GLU A 58 -7.02 -26.37 -37.89
N LYS A 59 -6.94 -26.87 -36.64
CA LYS A 59 -7.74 -26.33 -35.52
C LYS A 59 -7.67 -24.82 -35.63
N THR A 60 -8.74 -24.24 -36.15
CA THR A 60 -8.62 -23.04 -36.97
C THR A 60 -8.16 -21.95 -36.04
N ALA A 61 -7.31 -21.04 -36.51
CA ALA A 61 -6.95 -19.87 -35.72
C ALA A 61 -8.18 -19.20 -35.09
N GLU A 62 -9.36 -19.33 -35.72
CA GLU A 62 -10.67 -18.96 -35.18
C GLU A 62 -11.12 -19.74 -33.94
N GLU A 63 -11.03 -21.08 -33.90
CA GLU A 63 -11.46 -21.88 -32.74
C GLU A 63 -10.57 -21.61 -31.51
N LYS A 64 -9.25 -21.47 -31.74
CA LYS A 64 -8.32 -21.05 -30.68
C LYS A 64 -8.59 -19.62 -30.20
N ARG A 65 -8.94 -18.71 -31.13
CA ARG A 65 -9.34 -17.34 -30.76
C ARG A 65 -10.64 -17.32 -29.97
N VAL A 66 -11.60 -18.19 -30.27
CA VAL A 66 -12.85 -18.32 -29.50
C VAL A 66 -12.55 -18.82 -28.09
N GLU A 67 -11.69 -19.84 -27.93
CA GLU A 67 -11.29 -20.36 -26.62
C GLU A 67 -10.53 -19.31 -25.78
N GLU A 68 -9.63 -18.55 -26.40
CA GLU A 68 -8.95 -17.42 -25.76
C GLU A 68 -9.93 -16.31 -25.35
N LEU A 69 -10.92 -16.01 -26.19
CA LEU A 69 -11.96 -15.02 -25.89
C LEU A 69 -12.84 -15.47 -24.73
N GLU A 70 -13.22 -16.76 -24.69
CA GLU A 70 -14.02 -17.35 -23.62
C GLU A 70 -13.26 -17.36 -22.30
N MET A 71 -11.97 -17.71 -22.30
CA MET A 71 -11.11 -17.60 -21.12
C MET A 71 -10.96 -16.15 -20.64
N ALA A 72 -10.74 -15.21 -21.56
CA ALA A 72 -10.65 -13.79 -21.22
C ALA A 72 -11.96 -13.25 -20.65
N PHE A 73 -13.10 -13.63 -21.23
CA PHE A 73 -14.43 -13.25 -20.76
C PHE A 73 -14.71 -13.82 -19.36
N ASN A 74 -14.42 -15.10 -19.13
CA ASN A 74 -14.62 -15.74 -17.83
C ASN A 74 -13.73 -15.13 -16.75
N LYS A 75 -12.48 -14.80 -17.08
CA LYS A 75 -11.58 -14.07 -16.18
C LYS A 75 -12.12 -12.68 -15.87
N LEU A 76 -12.51 -11.91 -16.89
CA LEU A 76 -13.05 -10.56 -16.71
C LEU A 76 -14.35 -10.56 -15.92
N SER A 77 -15.22 -11.54 -16.13
CA SER A 77 -16.46 -11.73 -15.37
C SER A 77 -16.17 -12.02 -13.89
N THR A 78 -15.20 -12.90 -13.61
CA THR A 78 -14.76 -13.20 -12.24
C THR A 78 -14.16 -11.97 -11.56
N ASP A 79 -13.30 -11.23 -12.26
CA ASP A 79 -12.71 -9.99 -11.74
C ASP A 79 -13.78 -8.92 -11.49
N ASN A 80 -14.79 -8.80 -12.36
CA ASN A 80 -15.89 -7.84 -12.20
C ASN A 80 -16.78 -8.19 -11.00
N THR A 81 -17.10 -9.47 -10.81
CA THR A 81 -17.87 -9.92 -9.63
C THR A 81 -17.09 -9.68 -8.33
N LYS A 82 -15.78 -9.92 -8.32
CA LYS A 82 -14.90 -9.61 -7.17
C LYS A 82 -14.85 -8.10 -6.91
N LEU A 83 -14.63 -7.27 -7.93
CA LEU A 83 -14.61 -5.82 -7.79
C LEU A 83 -15.95 -5.26 -7.30
N ARG A 84 -17.08 -5.84 -7.71
CA ARG A 84 -18.40 -5.46 -7.18
C ARG A 84 -18.55 -5.80 -5.70
N LYS A 85 -18.03 -6.95 -5.27
CA LYS A 85 -18.02 -7.35 -3.87
C LYS A 85 -17.12 -6.41 -3.04
N ASP A 86 -15.89 -6.19 -3.49
CA ASP A 86 -14.95 -5.28 -2.83
C ASP A 86 -15.51 -3.85 -2.74
N LYS A 87 -16.19 -3.37 -3.79
CA LYS A 87 -16.89 -2.08 -3.77
C LYS A 87 -17.99 -2.06 -2.71
N ALA A 88 -18.80 -3.10 -2.59
CA ALA A 88 -19.86 -3.18 -1.59
C ALA A 88 -19.29 -3.22 -0.16
N ASP A 89 -18.23 -3.99 0.06
CA ASP A 89 -17.55 -4.12 1.35
C ASP A 89 -16.90 -2.78 1.75
N LEU A 90 -16.17 -2.13 0.83
CA LEU A 90 -15.58 -0.81 1.06
C LEU A 90 -16.64 0.26 1.31
N THR A 91 -17.75 0.24 0.57
CA THR A 91 -18.86 1.19 0.77
C THR A 91 -19.48 1.01 2.16
N SER A 92 -19.64 -0.24 2.61
CA SER A 92 -20.18 -0.57 3.93
C SER A 92 -19.22 -0.13 5.04
N ALA A 93 -17.92 -0.39 4.88
CA ALA A 93 -16.89 0.05 5.82
C ALA A 93 -16.81 1.59 5.91
N LEU A 94 -16.93 2.28 4.77
CA LEU A 94 -16.92 3.74 4.73
C LEU A 94 -18.15 4.31 5.44
N LYS A 95 -19.33 3.73 5.21
CA LYS A 95 -20.56 4.13 5.93
C LYS A 95 -20.45 3.92 7.44
N ALA A 96 -19.85 2.80 7.87
CA ALA A 96 -19.60 2.54 9.30
C ALA A 96 -18.63 3.58 9.89
N LYS A 97 -17.51 3.84 9.22
CA LYS A 97 -16.52 4.82 9.67
C LYS A 97 -17.04 6.26 9.69
N THR A 98 -17.88 6.64 8.74
CA THR A 98 -18.57 7.93 8.78
C THR A 98 -19.52 8.01 9.97
N GLY A 99 -20.27 6.94 10.28
CA GLY A 99 -21.13 6.90 11.46
C GLY A 99 -20.37 6.98 12.79
N GLU A 100 -19.24 6.28 12.92
CA GLU A 100 -18.34 6.38 14.07
C GLU A 100 -17.78 7.79 14.24
N LYS A 101 -17.36 8.43 13.14
CA LYS A 101 -16.89 9.82 13.15
C LYS A 101 -17.99 10.77 13.61
N ASP A 102 -19.20 10.65 13.08
CA ASP A 102 -20.33 11.52 13.47
C ASP A 102 -20.71 11.33 14.95
N ALA A 103 -20.56 10.12 15.49
CA ALA A 103 -20.75 9.85 16.91
C ALA A 103 -19.64 10.49 17.77
N ALA A 104 -18.38 10.36 17.37
CA ALA A 104 -17.25 11.00 18.05
C ALA A 104 -17.34 12.53 18.01
N ASP A 105 -17.73 13.11 16.88
CA ASP A 105 -17.93 14.57 16.74
C ASP A 105 -19.04 15.08 17.68
N LYS A 106 -20.12 14.30 17.87
CA LYS A 106 -21.17 14.61 18.85
C LYS A 106 -20.66 14.54 20.29
N GLU A 107 -19.83 13.54 20.61
CA GLU A 107 -19.25 13.40 21.94
C GLU A 107 -18.28 14.54 22.26
N ILE A 108 -17.43 14.93 21.31
CA ILE A 108 -16.55 16.09 21.42
C ILE A 108 -17.36 17.36 21.65
N ALA A 109 -18.45 17.56 20.91
CA ALA A 109 -19.34 18.72 21.10
C ALA A 109 -19.97 18.72 22.50
N LYS A 110 -20.37 17.56 23.03
CA LYS A 110 -20.90 17.41 24.38
C LYS A 110 -19.84 17.74 25.44
N LEU A 111 -18.65 17.15 25.33
CA LEU A 111 -17.53 17.41 26.25
C LEU A 111 -17.13 18.89 26.26
N LYS A 112 -17.15 19.55 25.10
CA LYS A 112 -16.89 20.99 25.00
C LYS A 112 -17.94 21.83 25.74
N ASN A 113 -19.21 21.45 25.67
CA ASN A 113 -20.28 22.11 26.42
C ASN A 113 -20.15 21.87 27.93
N ASP A 114 -19.83 20.65 28.34
CA ASP A 114 -19.61 20.30 29.75
C ASP A 114 -18.39 21.03 30.34
N LEU A 115 -17.31 21.18 29.56
CA LEU A 115 -16.15 21.97 29.95
C LEU A 115 -16.51 23.45 30.13
N ASN A 116 -17.25 24.03 29.19
CA ASN A 116 -17.71 25.42 29.30
C ASN A 116 -18.59 25.64 30.55
N SER A 117 -19.53 24.71 30.81
CA SER A 117 -20.37 24.72 32.02
C SER A 117 -19.52 24.61 33.30
N THR A 118 -18.49 23.78 33.29
CA THR A 118 -17.57 23.60 34.42
C THR A 118 -16.67 24.82 34.62
N ALA A 119 -16.22 25.47 33.56
CA ALA A 119 -15.48 26.73 33.64
C ALA A 119 -16.32 27.86 34.26
N ILE A 120 -17.62 27.95 33.91
CA ILE A 120 -18.55 28.90 34.52
C ILE A 120 -18.74 28.60 36.01
N ARG A 121 -18.94 27.33 36.38
CA ARG A 121 -19.05 26.91 37.79
C ARG A 121 -17.76 27.18 38.58
N GLY A 122 -16.60 26.93 37.99
CA GLY A 122 -15.29 27.23 38.57
C GLY A 122 -15.11 28.73 38.83
N SER A 123 -15.48 29.59 37.87
CA SER A 123 -15.46 31.05 38.06
C SER A 123 -16.38 31.51 39.19
N ASN A 124 -17.58 30.93 39.29
CA ASN A 124 -18.51 31.24 40.38
C ASN A 124 -17.99 30.76 41.74
N LEU A 125 -17.37 29.58 41.81
CA LEU A 125 -16.73 29.08 43.02
C LEU A 125 -15.56 29.96 43.46
N GLN A 126 -14.75 30.44 42.51
CA GLN A 126 -13.67 31.39 42.77
C GLN A 126 -14.21 32.69 43.36
N LYS A 127 -15.30 33.24 42.82
CA LYS A 127 -15.96 34.45 43.35
C LYS A 127 -16.49 34.22 44.78
N LEU A 128 -17.09 33.07 45.05
CA LEU A 128 -17.56 32.68 46.38
C LEU A 128 -16.41 32.53 47.39
N LEU A 129 -15.29 31.95 46.96
CA LEU A 129 -14.07 31.85 47.77
C LEU A 129 -13.50 33.23 48.11
N SER A 130 -13.38 34.12 47.13
CA SER A 130 -12.92 35.49 47.36
C SER A 130 -13.86 36.29 48.29
N ALA A 131 -15.18 36.07 48.19
CA ALA A 131 -16.15 36.68 49.11
C ALA A 131 -16.03 36.12 50.54
N CYS A 132 -15.76 34.81 50.68
CA CYS A 132 -15.54 34.16 51.96
C CYS A 132 -14.24 34.66 52.63
N GLU A 133 -13.14 34.77 51.87
CA GLU A 133 -11.88 35.35 52.37
C GLU A 133 -12.04 36.81 52.81
N ALA A 134 -12.79 37.62 52.07
CA ALA A 134 -13.12 38.99 52.46
C ALA A 134 -13.97 39.06 53.75
N SER A 135 -14.82 38.07 53.99
CA SER A 135 -15.61 37.98 55.23
C SER A 135 -14.78 37.53 56.44
N LYS A 136 -13.71 36.75 56.22
CA LYS A 136 -12.78 36.30 57.26
C LYS A 136 -12.00 37.46 57.89
N MET A 137 -11.70 38.51 57.12
CA MET A 137 -11.10 39.75 57.65
C MET A 137 -12.05 40.58 58.53
N LYS A 138 -13.38 40.41 58.39
CA LYS A 138 -14.37 41.13 59.21
C LYS A 138 -14.69 40.43 60.53
N LEU A 139 -14.36 39.14 60.67
CA LEU A 139 -14.65 38.37 61.89
C LEU A 139 -13.60 38.50 63.00
N SER A 140 -12.45 39.15 62.74
CA SER A 140 -11.38 39.36 63.73
C SER A 140 -11.71 40.39 64.83
N SER A 141 -12.90 40.98 64.83
CA SER A 141 -13.29 42.04 65.77
C SER A 141 -14.59 41.76 66.56
N THR A 142 -14.96 40.50 66.75
CA THR A 142 -16.08 40.17 67.65
C THR A 142 -15.60 39.33 68.83
N ARG A 143 -15.51 40.03 69.95
CA ARG A 143 -15.22 39.57 71.31
C ARG A 143 -16.02 38.31 71.66
N ASN A 144 -15.32 37.29 72.15
CA ASN A 144 -15.88 36.07 72.73
C ASN A 144 -16.94 36.41 73.80
N THR A 145 -18.18 35.97 73.58
CA THR A 145 -19.21 35.80 74.62
C THR A 145 -19.38 34.31 74.88
N PRO A 146 -19.21 33.81 76.12
CA PRO A 146 -19.47 32.41 76.44
C PRO A 146 -20.97 32.12 76.37
N LEU A 147 -21.36 31.14 75.55
CA LEU A 147 -22.69 30.53 75.59
C LEU A 147 -22.77 29.56 76.77
N PRO A 148 -23.85 29.58 77.57
CA PRO A 148 -24.06 28.60 78.63
C PRO A 148 -24.51 27.26 78.03
N CYS A 149 -23.80 26.18 78.37
CA CYS A 149 -24.19 24.81 78.01
C CYS A 149 -25.46 24.38 78.77
N PRO A 150 -26.38 23.63 78.13
CA PRO A 150 -27.54 23.06 78.80
C PRO A 150 -27.14 21.91 79.75
N PRO A 151 -27.95 21.61 80.78
CA PRO A 151 -27.61 20.65 81.82
C PRO A 151 -27.49 19.23 81.27
N SER A 152 -26.45 18.55 81.72
CA SER A 152 -26.10 17.16 81.42
C SER A 152 -27.25 16.23 81.80
N ASN A 153 -27.83 15.57 80.80
CA ASN A 153 -28.79 14.51 81.00
C ASN A 153 -28.04 13.17 81.02
N ASN A 154 -28.22 12.39 82.09
CA ASN A 154 -27.49 11.15 82.37
C ASN A 154 -27.91 9.99 81.45
N ASN A 155 -27.53 10.05 80.17
CA ASN A 155 -27.60 8.92 79.25
C ASN A 155 -26.34 8.83 78.35
N GLN A 156 -25.17 8.98 78.97
CA GLN A 156 -23.87 9.00 78.31
C GLN A 156 -23.58 7.73 77.48
N ASN A 157 -24.15 6.57 77.85
CA ASN A 157 -23.91 5.30 77.14
C ASN A 157 -24.64 5.18 75.80
N GLY A 158 -25.73 5.93 75.57
CA GLY A 158 -26.49 5.90 74.32
C GLY A 158 -25.85 6.78 73.25
N GLU A 159 -25.55 8.04 73.60
CA GLU A 159 -24.93 9.01 72.68
C GLU A 159 -23.53 8.59 72.24
N ILE A 160 -22.70 8.06 73.15
CA ILE A 160 -21.36 7.56 72.81
C ILE A 160 -21.44 6.40 71.82
N LYS A 161 -22.44 5.50 71.95
CA LYS A 161 -22.65 4.42 70.98
C LYS A 161 -23.07 4.98 69.62
N THR A 162 -24.01 5.93 69.58
CA THR A 162 -24.46 6.55 68.33
C THR A 162 -23.33 7.31 67.62
N LEU A 163 -22.51 8.07 68.36
CA LEU A 163 -21.32 8.75 67.82
C LEU A 163 -20.28 7.77 67.27
N ASN A 164 -20.02 6.66 67.97
CA ASN A 164 -19.11 5.62 67.50
C ASN A 164 -19.64 4.93 66.23
N THR A 165 -20.94 4.64 66.16
CA THR A 165 -21.56 4.09 64.95
C THR A 165 -21.44 5.07 63.78
N LEU A 166 -21.65 6.37 64.00
CA LEU A 166 -21.51 7.40 62.98
C LEU A 166 -20.06 7.55 62.49
N LEU A 167 -19.09 7.52 63.41
CA LEU A 167 -17.66 7.57 63.08
C LEU A 167 -17.26 6.36 62.20
N GLU A 168 -17.74 5.17 62.55
CA GLU A 168 -17.45 3.96 61.79
C GLU A 168 -18.11 3.99 60.41
N GLN A 169 -19.36 4.46 60.32
CA GLN A 169 -20.03 4.70 59.05
C GLN A 169 -19.26 5.71 58.17
N GLN A 170 -18.73 6.79 58.77
CA GLN A 170 -17.93 7.78 58.06
C GLN A 170 -16.60 7.22 57.56
N ARG A 171 -15.93 6.34 58.33
CA ARG A 171 -14.72 5.63 57.89
C ARG A 171 -14.97 4.71 56.70
N VAL A 172 -16.08 3.97 56.73
CA VAL A 172 -16.48 3.10 55.63
C VAL A 172 -16.75 3.93 54.37
N LEU A 173 -17.51 5.03 54.48
CA LEU A 173 -17.77 5.93 53.36
C LEU A 173 -16.49 6.55 52.79
N TYR A 174 -15.56 6.96 53.66
CA TYR A 174 -14.25 7.47 53.24
C TYR A 174 -13.44 6.40 52.51
N GLY A 175 -13.45 5.16 52.99
CA GLY A 175 -12.81 4.01 52.33
C GLY A 175 -13.35 3.77 50.92
N ILE A 176 -14.68 3.77 50.77
CA ILE A 176 -15.37 3.62 49.48
C ILE A 176 -15.05 4.80 48.55
N LEU A 177 -15.06 6.03 49.06
CA LEU A 177 -14.73 7.22 48.27
C LEU A 177 -13.28 7.17 47.78
N LYS A 178 -12.36 6.80 48.66
CA LYS A 178 -10.94 6.67 48.33
C LYS A 178 -10.71 5.59 47.28
N SER A 179 -11.35 4.42 47.40
CA SER A 179 -11.20 3.35 46.40
C SER A 179 -11.77 3.75 45.05
N ASN A 180 -12.94 4.38 45.01
CA ASN A 180 -13.55 4.88 43.77
C ASN A 180 -12.67 5.94 43.10
N PHE A 181 -12.11 6.87 43.88
CA PHE A 181 -11.22 7.88 43.35
C PHE A 181 -9.94 7.26 42.77
N SER A 182 -9.31 6.34 43.51
CA SER A 182 -8.12 5.62 43.01
C SER A 182 -8.41 4.85 41.73
N GLN A 183 -9.52 4.10 41.67
CA GLN A 183 -9.92 3.34 40.49
C GLN A 183 -10.21 4.26 39.29
N THR A 184 -10.87 5.41 39.53
CA THR A 184 -11.16 6.38 38.47
C THR A 184 -9.88 7.03 37.93
N VAL A 185 -8.93 7.37 38.80
CA VAL A 185 -7.64 7.93 38.39
C VAL A 185 -6.84 6.91 37.57
N GLU A 186 -6.85 5.64 37.98
CA GLU A 186 -6.17 4.57 37.24
C GLU A 186 -6.82 4.34 35.86
N TYR A 187 -8.15 4.32 35.79
CA TYR A 187 -8.89 4.24 34.53
C TYR A 187 -8.57 5.42 33.61
N LEU A 188 -8.64 6.65 34.10
CA LEU A 188 -8.36 7.86 33.31
C LEU A 188 -6.91 7.91 32.83
N LYS A 189 -5.98 7.39 33.63
CA LYS A 189 -4.58 7.27 33.23
C LYS A 189 -4.41 6.26 32.10
N ALA A 190 -5.03 5.09 32.21
CA ALA A 190 -5.01 4.09 31.15
C ALA A 190 -5.67 4.61 29.86
N ASP A 191 -6.79 5.33 29.97
CA ASP A 191 -7.47 5.96 28.84
C ASP A 191 -6.60 7.03 28.17
N LEU A 192 -5.92 7.87 28.95
CA LEU A 192 -4.96 8.85 28.44
C LEU A 192 -3.79 8.17 27.71
N ASP A 193 -3.22 7.12 28.28
CA ASP A 193 -2.11 6.38 27.68
C ASP A 193 -2.54 5.73 26.35
N ASN A 194 -3.75 5.17 26.29
CA ASN A 194 -4.34 4.65 25.06
C ASN A 194 -4.58 5.76 24.01
N ALA A 195 -5.16 6.89 24.41
CA ALA A 195 -5.39 8.01 23.50
C ALA A 195 -4.08 8.59 22.93
N VAL A 196 -3.03 8.65 23.75
CA VAL A 196 -1.69 9.05 23.30
C VAL A 196 -1.11 8.05 22.32
N LYS A 197 -1.26 6.75 22.58
CA LYS A 197 -0.82 5.68 21.68
C LYS A 197 -1.54 5.77 20.33
N ASP A 198 -2.86 5.87 20.33
CA ASP A 198 -3.69 5.95 19.11
C ASP A 198 -3.35 7.19 18.30
N LYS A 199 -3.18 8.34 18.97
CA LYS A 199 -2.72 9.57 18.33
C LYS A 199 -1.37 9.37 17.64
N ASN A 200 -0.41 8.73 18.31
CA ASN A 200 0.92 8.50 17.75
C ASN A 200 0.87 7.53 16.56
N GLU A 201 0.04 6.49 16.65
CA GLU A 201 -0.19 5.55 15.55
C GLU A 201 -0.79 6.24 14.34
N HIS A 202 -1.85 7.03 14.52
CA HIS A 202 -2.45 7.83 13.44
C HIS A 202 -1.46 8.84 12.85
N HIS A 203 -0.65 9.48 13.68
CA HIS A 203 0.37 10.41 13.20
C HIS A 203 1.40 9.69 12.31
N SER A 204 1.86 8.51 12.72
CA SER A 204 2.77 7.67 11.94
C SER A 204 2.14 7.23 10.61
N GLN A 205 0.90 6.76 10.64
CA GLN A 205 0.15 6.37 9.42
C GLN A 205 -0.01 7.55 8.45
N VAL A 206 -0.33 8.75 8.94
CA VAL A 206 -0.45 9.95 8.09
C VAL A 206 0.88 10.31 7.43
N ILE A 207 2.00 10.19 8.15
CA ILE A 207 3.33 10.41 7.58
C ILE A 207 3.62 9.38 6.48
N GLN A 208 3.35 8.10 6.76
CA GLN A 208 3.57 7.02 5.79
C GLN A 208 2.72 7.22 4.53
N LEU A 209 1.42 7.50 4.68
CA LEU A 209 0.52 7.73 3.55
C LEU A 209 0.93 8.93 2.72
N ARG A 210 1.40 10.02 3.35
CA ARG A 210 1.95 11.18 2.63
C ARG A 210 3.17 10.79 1.82
N GLN A 211 4.08 10.00 2.39
CA GLN A 211 5.28 9.53 1.71
C GLN A 211 4.94 8.62 0.52
N GLU A 212 4.03 7.65 0.71
CA GLU A 212 3.55 6.77 -0.35
C GLU A 212 2.88 7.55 -1.49
N ASN A 213 2.07 8.55 -1.16
CA ASN A 213 1.39 9.39 -2.16
C ASN A 213 2.41 10.23 -2.97
N MET A 214 3.42 10.82 -2.30
CA MET A 214 4.51 11.51 -2.98
C MET A 214 5.29 10.57 -3.91
N ASN A 215 5.58 9.34 -3.46
CA ASN A 215 6.27 8.34 -4.27
C ASN A 215 5.46 7.93 -5.49
N LEU A 216 4.16 7.65 -5.32
CA LEU A 216 3.25 7.33 -6.43
C LEU A 216 3.17 8.46 -7.45
N LYS A 217 3.06 9.70 -6.98
CA LYS A 217 3.03 10.89 -7.84
C LYS A 217 4.34 11.04 -8.64
N SER A 218 5.48 10.86 -7.99
CA SER A 218 6.79 10.90 -8.64
C SER A 218 6.95 9.77 -9.67
N GLN A 219 6.51 8.55 -9.35
CA GLN A 219 6.54 7.42 -10.28
C GLN A 219 5.71 7.70 -11.53
N LEU A 220 4.51 8.28 -11.36
CA LEU A 220 3.64 8.65 -12.46
C LEU A 220 4.27 9.73 -13.34
N ASP A 221 4.92 10.72 -12.74
CA ASP A 221 5.59 11.81 -13.46
C ASP A 221 6.76 11.28 -14.31
N VAL A 222 7.65 10.47 -13.71
CA VAL A 222 8.77 9.83 -14.42
C VAL A 222 8.27 8.89 -15.52
N TYR A 223 7.23 8.11 -15.25
CA TYR A 223 6.61 7.23 -16.26
C TYR A 223 6.02 8.04 -17.42
N THR A 224 5.29 9.11 -17.11
CA THR A 224 4.65 9.96 -18.12
C THR A 224 5.71 10.59 -19.02
N LYS A 225 6.76 11.16 -18.44
CA LYS A 225 7.88 11.72 -19.18
C LYS A 225 8.51 10.70 -20.13
N LYS A 226 8.94 9.56 -19.60
CA LYS A 226 9.66 8.56 -20.41
C LYS A 226 8.78 7.88 -21.46
N CYS A 227 7.49 7.67 -21.17
CA CYS A 227 6.59 6.96 -22.08
C CYS A 227 5.90 7.87 -23.11
N LYS A 228 5.52 9.09 -22.73
CA LYS A 228 4.80 10.02 -23.62
C LYS A 228 5.68 11.03 -24.32
N GLU A 229 6.83 11.37 -23.75
CA GLU A 229 7.76 12.33 -24.36
C GLU A 229 8.89 11.53 -25.03
N ASP A 230 9.78 10.94 -24.23
CA ASP A 230 11.02 10.34 -24.75
C ASP A 230 10.78 9.19 -25.76
N PHE A 231 9.83 8.29 -25.45
CA PHE A 231 9.51 7.18 -26.35
C PHE A 231 8.71 7.61 -27.58
N ALA A 232 7.76 8.54 -27.43
CA ALA A 232 6.97 9.02 -28.56
C ALA A 232 7.84 9.80 -29.56
N ASP A 233 8.75 10.64 -29.06
CA ASP A 233 9.74 11.36 -29.85
C ASP A 233 10.65 10.40 -30.62
N SER A 234 11.07 9.30 -29.98
CA SER A 234 11.87 8.25 -30.63
C SER A 234 11.13 7.57 -31.79
N LEU A 235 9.79 7.54 -31.77
CA LEU A 235 8.96 6.96 -32.84
C LEU A 235 8.62 7.97 -33.96
N GLN A 236 8.88 9.26 -33.77
CA GLN A 236 8.58 10.29 -34.77
C GLN A 236 9.31 10.05 -36.11
N GLY A 237 10.49 9.42 -36.07
CA GLY A 237 11.23 9.01 -37.27
C GLY A 237 10.47 7.98 -38.12
N ILE A 238 9.74 7.05 -37.51
CA ILE A 238 8.93 6.05 -38.23
C ILE A 238 7.79 6.74 -38.95
N GLN A 239 7.07 7.65 -38.27
CA GLN A 239 6.00 8.43 -38.89
C GLN A 239 6.50 9.24 -40.09
N THR A 240 7.69 9.82 -39.99
CA THR A 240 8.34 10.58 -41.06
C THR A 240 8.65 9.69 -42.27
N VAL A 241 9.22 8.51 -42.06
CA VAL A 241 9.55 7.55 -43.14
C VAL A 241 8.27 7.04 -43.81
N THR A 242 7.26 6.64 -43.03
CA THR A 242 5.97 6.15 -43.55
C THR A 242 5.26 7.23 -44.36
N SER A 243 5.20 8.47 -43.85
CA SER A 243 4.61 9.59 -44.58
C SER A 243 5.33 9.81 -45.92
N THR A 244 6.66 9.88 -45.90
CA THR A 244 7.46 10.12 -47.12
C THR A 244 7.29 9.01 -48.15
N PHE A 245 7.20 7.75 -47.70
CA PHE A 245 6.95 6.60 -48.56
C PHE A 245 5.57 6.65 -49.21
N LEU A 246 4.51 6.94 -48.43
CA LEU A 246 3.15 7.10 -48.94
C LEU A 246 3.05 8.25 -49.95
N THR A 247 3.66 9.40 -49.67
CA THR A 247 3.68 10.53 -50.61
C THR A 247 4.35 10.15 -51.94
N LYS A 248 5.40 9.32 -51.87
CA LYS A 248 6.11 8.84 -53.06
C LYS A 248 5.25 7.88 -53.87
N ILE A 249 4.58 6.94 -53.20
CA ILE A 249 3.60 6.04 -53.82
C ILE A 249 2.50 6.83 -54.54
N ASP A 250 1.88 7.79 -53.88
CA ASP A 250 0.82 8.61 -54.49
C ASP A 250 1.35 9.33 -55.72
N SER A 251 2.54 9.92 -55.66
CA SER A 251 3.17 10.61 -56.81
C SER A 251 3.43 9.69 -58.02
N PHE A 252 3.68 8.40 -57.80
CA PHE A 252 3.86 7.42 -58.87
C PHE A 252 2.53 7.09 -59.55
N PHE A 253 1.44 7.02 -58.79
CA PHE A 253 0.12 6.67 -59.33
C PHE A 253 -0.59 7.85 -60.02
N THR A 254 -0.40 9.09 -59.58
CA THR A 254 -1.02 10.26 -60.24
C THR A 254 -0.53 10.46 -61.68
N ASN A 255 0.69 10.02 -62.00
CA ASN A 255 1.30 10.17 -63.34
C ASN A 255 1.02 9.01 -64.31
N SER A 256 0.31 7.96 -63.88
CA SER A 256 0.08 6.74 -64.69
C SER A 256 -1.34 6.59 -65.25
N VAL A 257 -2.25 7.54 -64.96
CA VAL A 257 -3.64 7.54 -65.48
C VAL A 257 -3.71 7.80 -67.00
N THR A 258 -2.60 8.12 -67.66
CA THR A 258 -2.53 8.31 -69.12
C THR A 258 -2.35 7.01 -69.93
N PHE A 259 -2.56 5.83 -69.33
CA PHE A 259 -2.68 4.59 -70.08
C PHE A 259 -4.14 4.33 -70.45
N HIS A 260 -4.54 4.65 -71.68
CA HIS A 260 -5.84 4.25 -72.23
C HIS A 260 -5.91 2.71 -72.33
N LEU A 261 -6.40 2.07 -71.27
CA LEU A 261 -6.71 0.64 -71.23
C LEU A 261 -7.91 0.36 -72.15
N THR A 262 -7.64 0.07 -73.42
CA THR A 262 -8.68 -0.21 -74.44
C THR A 262 -9.04 -1.70 -74.54
N CYS A 263 -8.40 -2.58 -73.75
CA CYS A 263 -8.57 -4.03 -73.86
C CYS A 263 -9.15 -4.65 -72.56
N PRO A 264 -10.29 -5.38 -72.60
CA PRO A 264 -10.95 -5.95 -71.41
C PRO A 264 -10.06 -6.88 -70.58
N LYS A 265 -9.15 -7.62 -71.23
CA LYS A 265 -8.20 -8.50 -70.53
C LYS A 265 -7.13 -7.72 -69.75
N GLN A 266 -6.78 -6.51 -70.19
CA GLN A 266 -5.84 -5.66 -69.45
C GLN A 266 -6.51 -5.02 -68.23
N GLU A 267 -7.79 -4.67 -68.33
CA GLU A 267 -8.59 -4.17 -67.20
C GLU A 267 -8.72 -5.25 -66.11
N GLU A 268 -9.02 -6.49 -66.48
CA GLU A 268 -9.08 -7.63 -65.54
C GLU A 268 -7.72 -7.90 -64.85
N GLN A 269 -6.62 -7.84 -65.61
CA GLN A 269 -5.26 -8.00 -65.06
C GLN A 269 -4.90 -6.86 -64.10
N MET A 270 -5.26 -5.62 -64.44
CA MET A 270 -5.03 -4.44 -63.60
C MET A 270 -5.81 -4.55 -62.29
N GLU A 271 -7.08 -5.00 -62.35
CA GLU A 271 -7.90 -5.14 -61.15
C GLU A 271 -7.43 -6.31 -60.27
N ARG A 272 -6.90 -7.39 -60.86
CA ARG A 272 -6.19 -8.44 -60.13
C ARG A 272 -4.95 -7.90 -59.40
N ILE A 273 -4.10 -7.15 -60.09
CA ILE A 273 -2.91 -6.52 -59.49
C ILE A 273 -3.34 -5.58 -58.36
N ARG A 274 -4.36 -4.76 -58.58
CA ARG A 274 -4.92 -3.86 -57.55
C ARG A 274 -5.41 -4.63 -56.33
N SER A 275 -6.16 -5.72 -56.52
CA SER A 275 -6.65 -6.57 -55.43
C SER A 275 -5.52 -7.23 -54.64
N ASN A 276 -4.50 -7.76 -55.33
CA ASN A 276 -3.35 -8.41 -54.71
C ASN A 276 -2.46 -7.40 -53.96
N CYS A 277 -2.21 -6.22 -54.54
CA CYS A 277 -1.48 -5.15 -53.87
C CYS A 277 -2.25 -4.65 -52.65
N SER A 278 -3.57 -4.53 -52.73
CA SER A 278 -4.41 -4.13 -51.60
C SER A 278 -4.43 -5.18 -50.48
N SER A 279 -4.52 -6.47 -50.81
CA SER A 279 -4.48 -7.54 -49.80
C SER A 279 -3.11 -7.66 -49.16
N LEU A 280 -2.03 -7.52 -49.93
CA LEU A 280 -0.66 -7.51 -49.43
C LEU A 280 -0.42 -6.31 -48.52
N SER A 281 -0.89 -5.11 -48.92
CA SER A 281 -0.82 -3.90 -48.09
C SER A 281 -1.51 -4.12 -46.74
N ARG A 282 -2.73 -4.69 -46.73
CA ARG A 282 -3.44 -5.03 -45.49
C ARG A 282 -2.68 -6.04 -44.64
N GLN A 283 -2.16 -7.13 -45.21
CA GLN A 283 -1.39 -8.11 -44.44
C GLN A 283 -0.13 -7.52 -43.81
N VAL A 284 0.54 -6.62 -44.54
CA VAL A 284 1.71 -5.91 -44.05
C VAL A 284 1.30 -4.98 -42.90
N GLU A 285 0.23 -4.20 -43.07
CA GLU A 285 -0.33 -3.33 -42.03
C GLU A 285 -0.72 -4.11 -40.77
N ASP A 286 -1.45 -5.22 -40.91
CA ASP A 286 -1.86 -6.08 -39.80
C ASP A 286 -0.65 -6.65 -39.03
N LYS A 287 0.39 -7.11 -39.75
CA LYS A 287 1.62 -7.61 -39.11
C LYS A 287 2.41 -6.51 -38.43
N PHE A 288 2.52 -5.33 -39.04
CA PHE A 288 3.19 -4.19 -38.42
C PHE A 288 2.44 -3.70 -37.19
N GLN A 289 1.11 -3.61 -37.24
CA GLN A 289 0.29 -3.24 -36.09
C GLN A 289 0.48 -4.23 -34.94
N SER A 290 0.40 -5.55 -35.23
CA SER A 290 0.64 -6.59 -34.23
C SER A 290 2.03 -6.49 -33.59
N TYR A 291 3.05 -6.18 -34.38
CA TYR A 291 4.41 -5.98 -33.88
C TYR A 291 4.50 -4.73 -33.00
N LEU A 292 3.93 -3.60 -33.45
CA LEU A 292 3.90 -2.34 -32.70
C LEU A 292 3.14 -2.47 -31.39
N ASP A 293 2.03 -3.20 -31.36
CA ASP A 293 1.26 -3.47 -30.14
C ASP A 293 2.10 -4.26 -29.13
N ASN A 294 2.83 -5.28 -29.60
CA ASN A 294 3.69 -6.10 -28.74
C ASN A 294 4.88 -5.28 -28.20
N VAL A 295 5.53 -4.50 -29.06
CA VAL A 295 6.63 -3.61 -28.65
C VAL A 295 6.12 -2.54 -27.67
N GLY A 296 4.97 -1.94 -27.96
CA GLY A 296 4.33 -0.94 -27.09
C GLY A 296 4.00 -1.50 -25.71
N ALA A 297 3.44 -2.71 -25.64
CA ALA A 297 3.18 -3.40 -24.37
C ALA A 297 4.48 -3.65 -23.58
N LYS A 298 5.52 -4.19 -24.23
CA LYS A 298 6.81 -4.43 -23.58
C LYS A 298 7.48 -3.16 -23.08
N VAL A 299 7.49 -2.11 -23.89
CA VAL A 299 8.08 -0.81 -23.52
C VAL A 299 7.30 -0.20 -22.36
N SER A 300 5.97 -0.24 -22.38
CA SER A 300 5.15 0.24 -21.27
C SER A 300 5.45 -0.50 -19.97
N ASP A 301 5.57 -1.83 -20.00
CA ASP A 301 5.90 -2.64 -18.83
C ASP A 301 7.31 -2.35 -18.29
N ILE A 302 8.31 -2.30 -19.18
CA ILE A 302 9.70 -1.95 -18.82
C ILE A 302 9.72 -0.55 -18.22
N GLN A 303 9.02 0.41 -18.82
CA GLN A 303 9.02 1.79 -18.38
C GLN A 303 8.33 1.94 -17.02
N LYS A 304 7.24 1.23 -16.79
CA LYS A 304 6.56 1.17 -15.49
C LYS A 304 7.48 0.63 -14.40
N GLN A 305 8.20 -0.46 -14.66
CA GLN A 305 9.15 -1.03 -13.71
C GLN A 305 10.34 -0.10 -13.47
N SER A 306 10.91 0.47 -14.53
CA SER A 306 12.03 1.41 -14.47
C SER A 306 11.68 2.64 -13.63
N SER A 307 10.54 3.29 -13.89
CA SER A 307 10.07 4.45 -13.13
C SER A 307 9.85 4.12 -11.65
N ARG A 308 9.27 2.95 -11.35
CA ARG A 308 9.09 2.49 -9.96
C ARG A 308 10.43 2.32 -9.26
N LEU A 309 11.38 1.61 -9.88
CA LEU A 309 12.68 1.34 -9.30
C LEU A 309 13.50 2.62 -9.12
N GLU A 310 13.45 3.54 -10.07
CA GLU A 310 14.15 4.82 -10.01
C GLU A 310 13.69 5.67 -8.82
N VAL A 311 12.37 5.82 -8.65
CA VAL A 311 11.80 6.56 -7.51
C VAL A 311 12.08 5.86 -6.18
N GLN A 312 11.96 4.53 -6.13
CA GLN A 312 12.30 3.78 -4.91
C GLN A 312 13.78 3.93 -4.54
N ASN A 313 14.68 3.84 -5.51
CA ASN A 313 16.11 3.96 -5.28
C ASN A 313 16.49 5.37 -4.81
N ALA A 314 15.92 6.42 -5.44
CA ALA A 314 16.09 7.79 -4.98
C ALA A 314 15.56 8.01 -3.56
N GLY A 315 14.38 7.44 -3.24
CA GLY A 315 13.79 7.49 -1.90
C GLY A 315 14.65 6.79 -0.85
N LEU A 316 15.07 5.55 -1.12
CA LEU A 316 15.93 4.76 -0.22
C LEU A 316 17.28 5.43 0.01
N ASN A 317 17.89 6.02 -1.01
CA ASN A 317 19.13 6.77 -0.84
C ASN A 317 18.93 8.00 0.05
N SER A 318 17.85 8.76 -0.14
CA SER A 318 17.54 9.89 0.74
C SER A 318 17.28 9.47 2.18
N GLU A 319 16.58 8.36 2.41
CA GLU A 319 16.36 7.81 3.75
C GLU A 319 17.66 7.31 4.39
N LEU A 320 18.53 6.66 3.60
CA LEU A 320 19.84 6.22 4.05
C LEU A 320 20.71 7.41 4.48
N ASP A 321 20.71 8.49 3.70
CA ASP A 321 21.48 9.70 4.01
C ASP A 321 20.94 10.37 5.29
N LYS A 322 19.62 10.51 5.42
CA LYS A 322 19.00 11.01 6.66
C LYS A 322 19.37 10.15 7.87
N CYS A 323 19.29 8.83 7.73
CA CYS A 323 19.65 7.89 8.80
C CYS A 323 21.11 8.04 9.23
N LYS A 324 22.04 8.21 8.27
CA LYS A 324 23.45 8.48 8.57
C LYS A 324 23.62 9.80 9.31
N THR A 325 23.02 10.89 8.83
CA THR A 325 23.09 12.20 9.48
C THR A 325 22.50 12.18 10.89
N ASP A 326 21.34 11.55 11.08
CA ASP A 326 20.70 11.44 12.39
C ASP A 326 21.54 10.60 13.36
N ARG A 327 22.12 9.50 12.87
CA ARG A 327 23.04 8.67 13.68
C ARG A 327 24.27 9.47 14.12
N GLU A 328 24.88 10.23 13.23
CA GLU A 328 26.02 11.09 13.56
C GLU A 328 25.64 12.16 14.59
N LYS A 329 24.48 12.78 14.41
CA LYS A 329 23.96 13.78 15.35
C LYS A 329 23.70 13.18 16.73
N VAL A 330 23.05 12.02 16.81
CA VAL A 330 22.79 11.33 18.09
C VAL A 330 24.10 10.90 18.76
N ALA A 331 25.07 10.40 17.99
CA ALA A 331 26.38 10.01 18.52
C ALA A 331 27.14 11.22 19.10
N THR A 332 27.14 12.35 18.40
CA THR A 332 27.78 13.59 18.88
C THR A 332 27.08 14.18 20.10
N GLU A 333 25.75 14.23 20.11
CA GLU A 333 24.96 14.68 21.26
C GLU A 333 25.15 13.78 22.48
N SER A 334 25.17 12.46 22.29
CA SER A 334 25.39 11.48 23.37
C SER A 334 26.81 11.62 23.94
N SER A 335 27.82 11.76 23.07
CA SER A 335 29.20 11.98 23.50
C SER A 335 29.34 13.27 24.31
N LYS A 336 28.73 14.36 23.84
CA LYS A 336 28.73 15.64 24.56
C LYS A 336 28.04 15.54 25.92
N LYS A 337 26.86 14.92 26.01
CA LYS A 337 26.17 14.71 27.29
C LYS A 337 27.00 13.89 28.27
N LEU A 338 27.68 12.86 27.80
CA LEU A 338 28.56 12.05 28.62
C LEU A 338 29.73 12.88 29.16
N GLN A 339 30.39 13.65 28.29
CA GLN A 339 31.48 14.55 28.66
C GLN A 339 31.04 15.62 29.66
N ASP A 340 29.89 16.26 29.43
CA ASP A 340 29.33 17.26 30.34
C ASP A 340 29.03 16.66 31.72
N SER A 341 28.50 15.43 31.76
CA SER A 341 28.24 14.72 33.02
C SER A 341 29.53 14.35 33.75
N GLN A 342 30.56 13.90 33.04
CA GLN A 342 31.87 13.61 33.61
C GLN A 342 32.52 14.86 34.18
N GLN A 343 32.57 15.95 33.41
CA GLN A 343 33.11 17.23 33.89
C GLN A 343 32.37 17.76 35.12
N LYS A 344 31.05 17.59 35.18
CA LYS A 344 30.26 17.97 36.35
C LYS A 344 30.65 17.15 37.58
N TYR A 345 30.82 15.84 37.41
CA TYR A 345 31.25 14.95 38.48
C TYR A 345 32.67 15.29 38.95
N ASP A 346 33.61 15.50 38.03
CA ASP A 346 35.00 15.85 38.35
C ASP A 346 35.09 17.17 39.12
N LYS A 347 34.30 18.19 38.74
CA LYS A 347 34.21 19.46 39.48
C LYS A 347 33.68 19.27 40.91
N GLN A 348 32.65 18.44 41.09
CA GLN A 348 32.11 18.14 42.41
C GLN A 348 33.13 17.39 43.27
N LEU A 349 33.85 16.43 42.69
CA LEU A 349 34.90 15.68 43.36
C LEU A 349 36.06 16.61 43.76
N GLU A 350 36.51 17.49 42.88
CA GLU A 350 37.57 18.46 43.19
C GLU A 350 37.16 19.40 44.34
N GLN A 351 35.90 19.85 44.36
CA GLN A 351 35.36 20.67 45.44
C GLN A 351 35.34 19.91 46.77
N LEU A 352 34.88 18.66 46.78
CA LEU A 352 34.90 17.80 47.97
C LEU A 352 36.31 17.54 48.48
N LEU A 353 37.28 17.31 47.59
CA LEU A 353 38.68 17.11 47.96
C LEU A 353 39.30 18.38 48.57
N LYS A 354 39.01 19.57 48.02
CA LYS A 354 39.42 20.85 48.60
C LYS A 354 38.83 21.06 49.97
N GLU A 355 37.55 20.76 50.15
CA GLU A 355 36.88 20.90 51.44
C GLU A 355 37.40 19.89 52.47
N GLN A 356 37.62 18.65 52.07
CA GLN A 356 38.24 17.63 52.92
C GLN A 356 39.64 18.06 53.39
N LYS A 357 40.47 18.61 52.50
CA LYS A 357 41.79 19.13 52.85
C LYS A 357 41.67 20.28 53.87
N ARG A 358 40.81 21.26 53.61
CA ARG A 358 40.55 22.38 54.54
C ARG A 358 40.12 21.91 55.93
N LEU A 359 39.24 20.90 56.00
CA LEU A 359 38.79 20.33 57.26
C LEU A 359 39.91 19.59 58.01
N ARG A 360 40.80 18.87 57.30
CA ARG A 360 41.98 18.25 57.93
C ARG A 360 42.93 19.29 58.50
N ASP A 361 43.27 20.31 57.71
CA ASP A 361 44.17 21.39 58.14
C ASP A 361 43.60 22.12 59.37
N SER A 362 42.28 22.37 59.39
CA SER A 362 41.60 22.98 60.55
C SER A 362 41.60 22.07 61.77
N LYS A 363 41.46 20.75 61.59
CA LYS A 363 41.50 19.78 62.68
C LYS A 363 42.90 19.74 63.30
N GLU A 364 43.94 19.67 62.49
CA GLU A 364 45.34 19.64 62.95
C GLU A 364 45.72 20.92 63.72
N LEU A 365 45.24 22.08 63.27
CA LEU A 365 45.39 23.35 63.99
C LEU A 365 44.70 23.31 65.35
N LEU A 366 43.47 22.77 65.42
CA LEU A 366 42.71 22.67 66.66
C LEU A 366 43.37 21.70 67.66
N GLU A 367 43.87 20.57 67.17
CA GLU A 367 44.64 19.60 67.97
C GLU A 367 45.92 20.23 68.52
N SER A 368 46.62 21.03 67.71
CA SER A 368 47.81 21.77 68.14
C SER A 368 47.47 22.83 69.21
N GLN A 369 46.36 23.57 69.03
CA GLN A 369 45.91 24.54 70.03
C GLN A 369 45.49 23.88 71.34
N LEU A 370 44.81 22.73 71.27
CA LEU A 370 44.44 21.93 72.44
C LEU A 370 45.69 21.44 73.17
N ALA A 371 46.67 20.88 72.46
CA ALA A 371 47.93 20.42 73.06
C ALA A 371 48.67 21.56 73.78
N VAL A 372 48.71 22.77 73.20
CA VAL A 372 49.28 23.96 73.86
C VAL A 372 48.47 24.33 75.10
N LYS A 373 47.14 24.35 75.02
CA LYS A 373 46.29 24.66 76.17
C LYS A 373 46.46 23.64 77.30
N ASP A 374 46.50 22.36 76.98
CA ASP A 374 46.73 21.28 77.93
C ASP A 374 48.11 21.43 78.60
N ALA A 375 49.16 21.73 77.83
CA ALA A 375 50.48 22.02 78.37
C ALA A 375 50.48 23.25 79.32
N THR A 376 49.77 24.31 78.96
CA THR A 376 49.63 25.50 79.84
C THR A 376 48.82 25.20 81.10
N LEU A 377 47.75 24.39 81.02
CA LEU A 377 46.98 23.95 82.17
C LEU A 377 47.82 23.12 83.13
N ILE A 378 48.60 22.17 82.60
CA ILE A 378 49.54 21.37 83.40
C ILE A 378 50.57 22.28 84.09
N SER A 379 51.12 23.27 83.38
CA SER A 379 52.05 24.25 83.96
C SER A 379 51.42 25.10 85.07
N LEU A 380 50.20 25.60 84.87
CA LEU A 380 49.46 26.38 85.87
C LEU A 380 49.06 25.54 87.10
N GLN A 381 48.69 24.28 86.88
CA GLN A 381 48.38 23.34 87.96
C GLN A 381 49.62 23.03 88.80
N ASN A 382 50.78 22.84 88.15
CA ASN A 382 52.06 22.66 88.84
C ASN A 382 52.53 23.93 89.57
N GLY A 383 52.25 25.13 89.04
CA GLY A 383 52.54 26.41 89.69
C GLY A 383 51.66 26.70 90.91
N CYS A 384 50.38 26.32 90.88
CA CYS A 384 49.47 26.46 92.03
C CYS A 384 49.85 25.53 93.20
N VAL A 385 50.44 24.37 92.93
CA VAL A 385 50.94 23.46 93.97
C VAL A 385 52.16 24.06 94.70
N GLN A 386 52.94 24.94 94.06
CA GLN A 386 54.08 25.62 94.70
C GLN A 386 53.68 26.82 95.58
N GLN A 387 52.49 27.41 95.40
CA GLN A 387 52.02 28.54 96.22
C GLN A 387 51.38 28.15 97.56
N VAL A 388 51.01 26.88 97.77
CA VAL A 388 50.50 26.39 99.06
C VAL A 388 51.63 26.00 100.02
N GLY A 389 52.90 26.05 99.57
CA GLY A 389 54.08 25.66 100.35
C GLY A 389 54.92 26.81 100.94
N VAL A 390 54.51 28.08 100.82
CA VAL A 390 55.29 29.24 101.31
C VAL A 390 54.41 30.23 102.09
N THR A 391 53.81 29.76 103.19
CA THR A 391 53.50 30.58 104.35
C THR A 391 53.62 29.72 105.61
N SER A 392 54.81 29.72 106.21
CA SER A 392 55.06 29.45 107.63
C SER A 392 56.22 30.33 108.08
#